data_AF-A0A9Q1R738-F1
#
_entry.id   AF-A0A9Q1R738-F1
#
_cell.length_a   1.000
_cell.length_b   1.000
_cell.length_c   1.000
_cell.angle_alpha   90.00
_cell.angle_beta   90.00
_cell.angle_gamma   90.00
#
_symmetry.space_group_name_H-M   'P 1'
#
loop_
_entity.id
_entity.type
_entity.pdbx_description
1 polymer ?
#
loop_
_entity_poly.entity_id
_entity_poly.type
_entity_poly.pdbx_seq_one_letter_code
_entity_poly.pdbx_strand_id
1 'polypeptide(L)'
;MTNQNVIISEPRSGFDSSVLSLTPAIPGPLPQPGRFIAVPAKKSFKNIESGAGDHAARITALLDSMRASSPTRRSSETENIKSWIAHHPSALNMFDEIIKASKGKQIVVFLDYDGTLSPIVDDPDKAFMTSEMREAVRDTAKYFPTAIVSGRCRAKVFNFVKLSELYYAGSHGMDIKAPARGRNYRKGNNQAVLCQPAREYLPMIDEVYKSLVEKTKSIPGAKVENNKFCLSVHFRRVDEKRWTELAEQVKLVTKKYPRLRLTQGRKVLEIRPSIKWDKGNALEFLLESLGYANSNDVLPIYIGDDRTDEDAFKILRNRGQGCGILVSKSPKETNASYSLQEPLEVMYFLNLLVEGKRSSLQQRFQRK
;
A
#
# COMPACT_ATOMS: atom_id res chain seq x y z
N MET A 1 12.70 -78.39 4.88
CA MET A 1 13.07 -78.80 3.51
C MET A 1 12.92 -77.57 2.63
N THR A 2 13.87 -77.01 1.89
CA THR A 2 15.31 -77.22 1.69
C THR A 2 15.76 -76.00 0.86
N ASN A 3 16.94 -75.47 1.14
CA ASN A 3 17.65 -74.45 0.34
C ASN A 3 18.07 -74.98 -1.04
N GLN A 4 18.19 -74.08 -2.03
CA GLN A 4 19.17 -74.08 -3.14
C GLN A 4 19.37 -72.60 -3.52
N ASN A 5 20.50 -71.88 -3.36
CA ASN A 5 21.91 -72.07 -3.70
C ASN A 5 22.18 -72.55 -5.12
N VAL A 6 22.76 -71.68 -5.96
CA VAL A 6 23.96 -71.96 -6.78
C VAL A 6 24.80 -70.68 -6.93
N ILE A 7 26.12 -70.85 -6.86
CA ILE A 7 27.22 -69.89 -6.72
C ILE A 7 28.13 -70.00 -7.99
N ILE A 8 29.14 -69.11 -8.07
CA ILE A 8 30.49 -69.22 -8.71
C ILE A 8 30.53 -68.90 -10.23
N SER A 9 31.46 -68.17 -10.86
CA SER A 9 32.87 -67.80 -10.54
C SER A 9 33.40 -66.69 -11.47
N GLU A 10 34.38 -65.90 -10.98
CA GLU A 10 35.36 -65.01 -11.66
C GLU A 10 36.29 -65.78 -12.68
N PRO A 11 37.30 -65.21 -13.43
CA PRO A 11 38.11 -63.99 -13.18
C PRO A 11 38.78 -63.20 -14.37
N ARG A 12 39.41 -62.06 -14.00
CA ARG A 12 40.70 -61.44 -14.41
C ARG A 12 40.99 -60.88 -15.85
N SER A 13 41.37 -59.59 -15.82
CA SER A 13 42.57 -58.91 -16.36
C SER A 13 42.74 -58.58 -17.86
N GLY A 14 43.05 -57.30 -18.15
CA GLY A 14 44.18 -56.93 -19.02
C GLY A 14 43.97 -55.85 -20.10
N PHE A 15 44.62 -54.69 -19.88
CA PHE A 15 45.27 -53.75 -20.84
C PHE A 15 44.47 -52.85 -21.81
N ASP A 16 44.57 -51.54 -21.51
CA ASP A 16 45.06 -50.39 -22.31
C ASP A 16 44.54 -50.08 -23.73
N SER A 17 44.01 -48.86 -23.89
CA SER A 17 44.38 -47.91 -24.96
C SER A 17 43.59 -46.60 -24.83
N SER A 18 44.34 -45.50 -24.82
CA SER A 18 43.98 -44.08 -24.90
C SER A 18 42.85 -43.68 -25.86
N VAL A 19 42.14 -42.58 -25.56
CA VAL A 19 42.13 -41.29 -26.32
C VAL A 19 41.23 -40.22 -25.63
N LEU A 20 41.89 -39.11 -25.28
CA LEU A 20 41.48 -37.70 -25.06
C LEU A 20 39.99 -37.28 -24.99
N SER A 21 39.63 -36.51 -23.95
CA SER A 21 38.98 -35.18 -24.13
C SER A 21 38.94 -34.32 -22.85
N LEU A 22 39.78 -33.29 -22.89
CA LEU A 22 39.72 -31.93 -22.32
C LEU A 22 38.59 -31.57 -21.33
N THR A 23 38.99 -31.20 -20.11
CA THR A 23 38.22 -30.36 -19.16
C THR A 23 38.72 -28.91 -19.19
N PRO A 24 37.82 -27.92 -19.03
CA PRO A 24 38.13 -26.72 -18.24
C PRO A 24 37.09 -26.57 -17.11
N ALA A 25 37.49 -26.60 -15.84
CA ALA A 25 38.16 -25.55 -15.06
C ALA A 25 37.18 -24.51 -14.48
N ILE A 26 37.21 -24.46 -13.15
CA ILE A 26 36.42 -23.64 -12.20
C ILE A 26 36.78 -22.15 -12.34
N PRO A 27 35.83 -21.20 -12.34
CA PRO A 27 36.15 -19.79 -12.19
C PRO A 27 36.23 -19.38 -10.72
N GLY A 28 37.37 -18.78 -10.35
CA GLY A 28 37.56 -17.98 -9.14
C GLY A 28 36.94 -16.56 -9.25
N PRO A 29 37.10 -15.71 -8.22
CA PRO A 29 36.32 -14.49 -8.05
C PRO A 29 36.84 -13.29 -8.86
N LEU A 30 35.92 -12.44 -9.31
CA LEU A 30 36.16 -11.22 -10.09
C LEU A 30 35.68 -9.94 -9.35
N PRO A 31 36.17 -8.75 -9.73
CA PRO A 31 36.58 -7.68 -8.82
C PRO A 31 35.55 -6.53 -8.63
N GLN A 32 35.82 -5.68 -7.64
CA GLN A 32 35.07 -4.44 -7.38
C GLN A 32 35.31 -3.36 -8.45
N PRO A 33 34.31 -2.49 -8.70
CA PRO A 33 34.53 -1.19 -9.32
C PRO A 33 34.25 0.00 -8.38
N GLY A 34 35.30 0.79 -8.15
CA GLY A 34 35.38 2.25 -8.37
C GLY A 34 34.22 3.18 -7.95
N ARG A 35 34.59 4.09 -7.03
CA ARG A 35 33.96 5.40 -6.73
C ARG A 35 33.29 6.09 -7.92
N PHE A 36 32.04 6.50 -7.76
CA PHE A 36 31.45 7.63 -8.46
C PHE A 36 31.06 8.74 -7.49
N ILE A 37 31.38 9.95 -7.93
CA ILE A 37 31.32 11.24 -7.23
C ILE A 37 29.86 11.69 -7.06
N ALA A 38 29.54 12.21 -5.88
CA ALA A 38 28.27 12.83 -5.56
C ALA A 38 28.03 14.13 -6.34
N VAL A 39 26.81 14.33 -6.87
CA VAL A 39 26.30 15.63 -7.32
C VAL A 39 24.97 15.89 -6.60
N PRO A 40 24.79 17.04 -5.90
CA PRO A 40 23.58 17.31 -5.15
C PRO A 40 22.47 17.85 -6.06
N ALA A 41 21.28 17.25 -5.99
CA ALA A 41 20.06 17.85 -6.53
C ALA A 41 19.61 19.01 -5.62
N LYS A 42 20.06 20.23 -5.92
CA LYS A 42 19.40 21.47 -5.51
C LYS A 42 19.10 22.29 -6.76
N LYS A 43 17.85 22.26 -7.21
CA LYS A 43 17.29 23.38 -7.99
C LYS A 43 16.12 23.97 -7.21
N SER A 44 16.45 25.05 -6.51
CA SER A 44 15.52 26.08 -6.08
C SER A 44 14.84 26.66 -7.31
N PHE A 45 13.52 26.54 -7.40
CA PHE A 45 12.75 27.24 -8.42
C PHE A 45 12.58 28.70 -7.97
N LYS A 46 13.41 29.58 -8.53
CA LYS A 46 13.16 31.02 -8.51
C LYS A 46 11.94 31.33 -9.38
N ASN A 47 11.09 32.22 -8.87
CA ASN A 47 9.95 32.80 -9.56
C ASN A 47 10.35 33.36 -10.94
N ILE A 48 9.58 33.00 -11.97
CA ILE A 48 9.52 33.73 -13.24
C ILE A 48 8.04 33.90 -13.59
N GLU A 49 7.61 35.14 -13.76
CA GLU A 49 6.27 35.49 -14.20
C GLU A 49 6.11 35.37 -15.72
N SER A 50 4.89 34.95 -16.09
CA SER A 50 4.14 35.22 -17.33
C SER A 50 4.43 34.43 -18.61
N GLY A 51 3.34 33.91 -19.21
CA GLY A 51 3.30 33.38 -20.57
C GLY A 51 2.31 32.22 -20.72
N ALA A 52 1.32 32.34 -21.63
CA ALA A 52 0.33 31.29 -21.94
C ALA A 52 0.95 29.91 -22.27
N GLY A 53 2.22 29.88 -22.69
CA GLY A 53 3.00 28.66 -22.94
C GLY A 53 3.25 27.79 -21.70
N ASP A 54 3.46 28.38 -20.52
CA ASP A 54 3.65 27.62 -19.26
C ASP A 54 2.32 26.98 -18.80
N HIS A 55 1.19 27.63 -19.12
CA HIS A 55 -0.12 27.09 -18.80
C HIS A 55 -0.44 25.83 -19.62
N ALA A 56 -0.21 25.89 -20.94
CA ALA A 56 -0.42 24.78 -21.86
C ALA A 56 0.50 23.60 -21.54
N ALA A 57 1.80 23.84 -21.33
CA ALA A 57 2.77 22.79 -20.97
C ALA A 57 2.37 22.03 -19.68
N ARG A 58 1.91 22.75 -18.65
CA ARG A 58 1.43 22.15 -17.41
C ARG A 58 0.11 21.38 -17.58
N ILE A 59 -0.75 21.75 -18.53
CA ILE A 59 -1.96 20.97 -18.84
C ILE A 59 -1.60 19.69 -19.58
N THR A 60 -0.71 19.78 -20.58
CA THR A 60 -0.20 18.59 -21.27
C THR A 60 0.42 17.60 -20.29
N ALA A 61 1.26 18.08 -19.36
CA ALA A 61 1.83 17.23 -18.30
C ALA A 61 0.76 16.59 -17.39
N LEU A 62 -0.30 17.32 -17.06
CA LEU A 62 -1.42 16.76 -16.29
C LEU A 62 -2.20 15.72 -17.11
N LEU A 63 -2.45 15.96 -18.40
CA LEU A 63 -3.14 15.03 -19.29
C LEU A 63 -2.33 13.75 -19.52
N ASP A 64 -1.03 13.86 -19.71
CA ASP A 64 -0.14 12.72 -19.84
C ASP A 64 -0.13 11.89 -18.55
N SER A 65 -0.15 12.56 -17.40
CA SER A 65 -0.35 11.88 -16.12
C SER A 65 -1.73 11.19 -16.08
N MET A 66 -2.81 11.83 -16.52
CA MET A 66 -4.17 11.27 -16.55
C MET A 66 -4.22 10.00 -17.40
N ARG A 67 -3.57 10.01 -18.57
CA ARG A 67 -3.43 8.85 -19.45
C ARG A 67 -2.59 7.73 -18.84
N ALA A 68 -1.46 8.06 -18.20
CA ALA A 68 -0.58 7.08 -17.55
C ALA A 68 -1.24 6.36 -16.35
N SER A 69 -2.30 6.92 -15.78
CA SER A 69 -3.14 6.24 -14.78
C SER A 69 -4.11 5.19 -15.36
N SER A 70 -4.03 4.94 -16.67
CA SER A 70 -4.74 3.87 -17.39
C SER A 70 -3.75 2.76 -17.80
N PRO A 71 -4.09 1.47 -17.64
CA PRO A 71 -3.11 0.40 -17.83
C PRO A 71 -2.90 0.10 -19.31
N THR A 72 -1.69 0.30 -19.85
CA THR A 72 -1.23 -0.41 -21.06
C THR A 72 0.29 -0.31 -21.22
N ARG A 73 1.03 -1.43 -21.17
CA ARG A 73 1.40 -2.27 -22.34
C ARG A 73 2.39 -3.37 -21.94
N ARG A 74 2.13 -4.56 -22.49
CA ARG A 74 2.88 -5.83 -22.38
C ARG A 74 3.85 -5.96 -23.55
N SER A 75 5.15 -6.15 -23.28
CA SER A 75 6.06 -7.02 -24.07
C SER A 75 7.53 -6.92 -23.63
N SER A 76 7.85 -7.27 -22.38
CA SER A 76 9.18 -7.77 -21.94
C SER A 76 9.12 -8.46 -20.56
N GLU A 77 7.92 -8.91 -20.17
CA GLU A 77 7.50 -9.01 -18.76
C GLU A 77 8.08 -10.20 -17.96
N THR A 78 8.46 -11.32 -18.58
CA THR A 78 8.64 -12.58 -17.81
C THR A 78 9.88 -12.60 -16.91
N GLU A 79 11.04 -12.12 -17.36
CA GLU A 79 12.24 -12.03 -16.53
C GLU A 79 12.11 -10.94 -15.46
N ASN A 80 11.45 -9.83 -15.80
CA ASN A 80 11.18 -8.73 -14.89
C ASN A 80 10.20 -9.17 -13.77
N ILE A 81 9.18 -9.96 -14.09
CA ILE A 81 8.25 -10.54 -13.10
C ILE A 81 8.98 -11.47 -12.13
N LYS A 82 9.83 -12.38 -12.60
CA LYS A 82 10.56 -13.31 -11.72
C LYS A 82 11.48 -12.56 -10.76
N SER A 83 12.23 -11.58 -11.27
CA SER A 83 13.07 -10.71 -10.44
C SER A 83 12.24 -9.95 -9.41
N TRP A 84 11.10 -9.40 -9.83
CA TRP A 84 10.20 -8.68 -8.94
C TRP A 84 9.63 -9.56 -7.82
N ILE A 85 9.17 -10.78 -8.14
CA ILE A 85 8.67 -11.75 -7.15
C ILE A 85 9.78 -12.15 -6.16
N ALA A 86 11.03 -12.25 -6.61
CA ALA A 86 12.15 -12.54 -5.72
C ALA A 86 12.40 -11.43 -4.68
N HIS A 87 12.15 -10.17 -5.05
CA HIS A 87 12.30 -9.02 -4.14
C HIS A 87 11.04 -8.76 -3.30
N HIS A 88 9.86 -9.15 -3.79
CA HIS A 88 8.56 -8.94 -3.15
C HIS A 88 7.75 -10.24 -3.12
N PRO A 89 8.22 -11.28 -2.42
CA PRO A 89 7.57 -12.58 -2.41
C PRO A 89 6.16 -12.51 -1.80
N SER A 90 5.32 -13.50 -2.11
CA SER A 90 3.97 -13.58 -1.58
C SER A 90 3.99 -13.62 -0.05
N ALA A 91 3.22 -12.74 0.60
CA ALA A 91 3.11 -12.72 2.06
C ALA A 91 2.46 -14.00 2.62
N LEU A 92 1.66 -14.72 1.81
CA LEU A 92 1.13 -16.04 2.16
C LEU A 92 2.24 -17.09 2.18
N ASN A 93 3.12 -17.09 1.17
CA ASN A 93 4.25 -18.03 1.11
C ASN A 93 5.28 -17.75 2.20
N MET A 94 5.46 -16.47 2.56
CA MET A 94 6.40 -16.02 3.59
C MET A 94 5.76 -15.88 4.97
N PHE A 95 4.55 -16.42 5.17
CA PHE A 95 3.76 -16.21 6.38
C PHE A 95 4.51 -16.65 7.65
N ASP A 96 5.14 -17.81 7.62
CA ASP A 96 5.91 -18.33 8.76
C ASP A 96 7.08 -17.42 9.15
N GLU A 97 7.73 -16.79 8.17
CA GLU A 97 8.81 -15.83 8.43
C GLU A 97 8.28 -14.55 9.07
N ILE A 98 7.14 -14.02 8.58
CA ILE A 98 6.46 -12.86 9.16
C ILE A 98 6.07 -13.16 10.61
N ILE A 99 5.49 -14.33 10.88
CA ILE A 99 5.14 -14.74 12.25
C ILE A 99 6.38 -14.95 13.11
N LYS A 100 7.46 -15.53 12.59
CA LYS A 100 8.73 -15.66 13.30
C LYS A 100 9.30 -14.29 13.68
N ALA A 101 9.24 -13.30 12.78
CA ALA A 101 9.67 -11.93 13.04
C ALA A 101 8.78 -11.19 14.07
N SER A 102 7.54 -11.65 14.27
CA SER A 102 6.60 -11.14 15.27
C SER A 102 6.83 -11.71 16.68
N LYS A 103 7.68 -12.73 16.86
CA LYS A 103 7.91 -13.36 18.18
C LYS A 103 8.36 -12.33 19.21
N GLY A 104 7.66 -12.30 20.35
CA GLY A 104 7.90 -11.36 21.44
C GLY A 104 7.35 -9.95 21.20
N LYS A 105 6.73 -9.69 20.04
CA LYS A 105 6.21 -8.37 19.65
C LYS A 105 4.68 -8.37 19.56
N GLN A 106 4.07 -7.22 19.78
CA GLN A 106 2.66 -6.97 19.48
C GLN A 106 2.50 -6.70 17.99
N ILE A 107 1.67 -7.47 17.29
CA ILE A 107 1.29 -7.14 15.91
C ILE A 107 0.25 -6.00 15.94
N VAL A 108 0.41 -5.01 15.07
CA VAL A 108 -0.57 -3.96 14.78
C VAL A 108 -0.85 -3.98 13.29
N VAL A 109 -2.12 -4.03 12.90
CA VAL A 109 -2.52 -4.20 11.50
C VAL A 109 -3.11 -2.91 10.94
N PHE A 110 -2.59 -2.46 9.80
CA PHE A 110 -3.07 -1.30 9.07
C PHE A 110 -3.55 -1.76 7.69
N LEU A 111 -4.76 -1.37 7.31
CA LEU A 111 -5.40 -1.82 6.10
C LEU A 111 -5.88 -0.61 5.30
N ASP A 112 -5.41 -0.49 4.07
CA ASP A 112 -6.11 0.32 3.08
C ASP A 112 -7.47 -0.29 2.72
N TYR A 113 -8.34 0.47 2.05
CA TYR A 113 -9.69 0.04 1.72
C TYR A 113 -9.87 -0.34 0.23
N ASP A 114 -9.76 0.63 -0.68
CA ASP A 114 -10.09 0.46 -2.10
C ASP A 114 -8.96 -0.26 -2.83
N GLY A 115 -9.22 -1.42 -3.43
CA GLY A 115 -8.16 -2.26 -4.03
C GLY A 115 -7.49 -3.22 -3.04
N THR A 116 -7.73 -3.04 -1.74
CA THR A 116 -7.16 -3.86 -0.66
C THR A 116 -8.22 -4.75 0.02
N LEU A 117 -9.24 -4.14 0.62
CA LEU A 117 -10.35 -4.86 1.28
C LEU A 117 -11.60 -4.96 0.40
N SER A 118 -11.71 -4.09 -0.61
CA SER A 118 -12.75 -4.09 -1.63
C SER A 118 -12.09 -4.11 -3.00
N PRO A 119 -12.66 -4.79 -4.01
CA PRO A 119 -12.18 -4.65 -5.37
C PRO A 119 -12.32 -3.19 -5.87
N ILE A 120 -11.49 -2.82 -6.83
CA ILE A 120 -11.61 -1.54 -7.53
C ILE A 120 -12.83 -1.61 -8.45
N VAL A 121 -13.74 -0.67 -8.28
CA VAL A 121 -15.00 -0.58 -9.04
C VAL A 121 -15.12 0.77 -9.74
N ASP A 122 -15.95 0.83 -10.78
CA ASP A 122 -16.15 2.08 -11.52
C ASP A 122 -17.01 3.10 -10.76
N ASP A 123 -17.92 2.63 -9.90
CA ASP A 123 -18.68 3.48 -9.00
C ASP A 123 -18.06 3.49 -7.61
N PRO A 124 -17.44 4.59 -7.15
CA PRO A 124 -16.87 4.65 -5.81
C PRO A 124 -17.92 4.45 -4.70
N ASP A 125 -19.21 4.62 -4.97
CA ASP A 125 -20.27 4.34 -3.99
C ASP A 125 -20.65 2.85 -3.91
N LYS A 126 -20.13 2.02 -4.81
CA LYS A 126 -20.36 0.56 -4.86
C LYS A 126 -19.13 -0.28 -4.49
N ALA A 127 -18.10 0.34 -3.92
CA ALA A 127 -16.89 -0.35 -3.49
C ALA A 127 -17.15 -1.09 -2.17
N PHE A 128 -18.01 -2.10 -2.17
CA PHE A 128 -18.36 -2.87 -0.98
C PHE A 128 -17.36 -4.02 -0.77
N MET A 129 -16.86 -4.17 0.46
CA MET A 129 -16.24 -5.42 0.90
C MET A 129 -17.30 -6.52 1.09
N THR A 130 -16.90 -7.77 0.90
CA THR A 130 -17.78 -8.93 1.14
C THR A 130 -18.05 -9.16 2.63
N SER A 131 -19.03 -10.01 2.95
CA SER A 131 -19.32 -10.45 4.32
C SER A 131 -18.12 -11.15 4.96
N GLU A 132 -17.44 -12.00 4.19
CA GLU A 132 -16.33 -12.83 4.62
C GLU A 132 -15.10 -11.96 4.92
N MET A 133 -14.82 -10.97 4.05
CA MET A 133 -13.75 -10.00 4.31
C MET A 133 -14.03 -9.20 5.59
N ARG A 134 -15.28 -8.75 5.78
CA ARG A 134 -15.67 -8.02 7.00
C ARG A 134 -15.48 -8.86 8.25
N GLU A 135 -15.80 -10.14 8.18
CA GLU A 135 -15.58 -11.09 9.28
C GLU A 135 -14.09 -11.30 9.55
N ALA A 136 -13.27 -11.46 8.51
CA ALA A 136 -11.81 -11.57 8.65
C ALA A 136 -11.20 -10.35 9.34
N VAL A 137 -11.61 -9.13 8.95
CA VAL A 137 -11.18 -7.87 9.58
C VAL A 137 -11.65 -7.79 11.04
N ARG A 138 -12.90 -8.14 11.32
CA ARG A 138 -13.46 -8.18 12.68
C ARG A 138 -12.66 -9.15 13.56
N ASP A 139 -12.40 -10.35 13.05
CA ASP A 139 -11.66 -11.37 13.78
C ASP A 139 -10.20 -10.98 14.01
N THR A 140 -9.57 -10.32 13.03
CA THR A 140 -8.24 -9.71 13.21
C THR A 140 -8.25 -8.70 14.36
N ALA A 141 -9.23 -7.79 14.36
CA ALA A 141 -9.37 -6.77 15.40
C ALA A 141 -9.64 -7.37 16.80
N LYS A 142 -10.14 -8.61 16.89
CA LYS A 142 -10.29 -9.28 18.18
C LYS A 142 -8.95 -9.63 18.84
N TYR A 143 -7.87 -9.72 18.08
CA TYR A 143 -6.58 -10.18 18.58
C TYR A 143 -5.47 -9.14 18.44
N PHE A 144 -5.60 -8.24 17.48
CA PHE A 144 -4.59 -7.24 17.13
C PHE A 144 -5.26 -5.86 17.07
N PRO A 145 -4.61 -4.77 17.52
CA PRO A 145 -5.06 -3.43 17.15
C PRO A 145 -5.09 -3.31 15.64
N THR A 146 -6.22 -2.86 15.09
CA THR A 146 -6.44 -2.78 13.65
C THR A 146 -6.95 -1.40 13.25
N ALA A 147 -6.37 -0.83 12.21
CA ALA A 147 -6.72 0.47 11.67
C ALA A 147 -7.05 0.39 10.17
N ILE A 148 -8.13 1.07 9.76
CA ILE A 148 -8.41 1.34 8.36
C ILE A 148 -7.80 2.70 7.97
N VAL A 149 -6.97 2.74 6.94
CA VAL A 149 -6.30 3.95 6.44
C VAL A 149 -6.69 4.20 4.99
N SER A 150 -7.62 5.13 4.75
CA SER A 150 -8.24 5.34 3.44
C SER A 150 -8.15 6.78 2.96
N GLY A 151 -8.11 6.95 1.63
CA GLY A 151 -8.32 8.26 0.97
C GLY A 151 -9.74 8.82 1.16
N ARG A 152 -10.72 7.95 1.41
CA ARG A 152 -12.12 8.33 1.65
C ARG A 152 -12.28 9.05 2.99
N CYS A 153 -13.32 9.87 3.13
CA CYS A 153 -13.65 10.42 4.45
C CYS A 153 -14.01 9.30 5.44
N ARG A 154 -13.74 9.56 6.72
CA ARG A 154 -13.95 8.59 7.80
C ARG A 154 -15.37 8.03 7.83
N ALA A 155 -16.39 8.88 7.66
CA ALA A 155 -17.79 8.46 7.68
C ALA A 155 -18.13 7.49 6.55
N LYS A 156 -17.61 7.73 5.35
CA LYS A 156 -17.86 6.90 4.18
C LYS A 156 -17.21 5.52 4.30
N VAL A 157 -15.92 5.48 4.63
CA VAL A 157 -15.23 4.18 4.84
C VAL A 157 -15.82 3.41 6.03
N PHE A 158 -16.24 4.10 7.09
CA PHE A 158 -16.98 3.46 8.18
C PHE A 158 -18.30 2.85 7.71
N ASN A 159 -19.08 3.53 6.86
CA ASN A 159 -20.34 2.99 6.33
C ASN A 159 -20.13 1.75 5.45
N PHE A 160 -18.98 1.62 4.81
CA PHE A 160 -18.61 0.40 4.09
C PHE A 160 -18.16 -0.73 5.01
N VAL A 161 -17.30 -0.44 6.00
CA VAL A 161 -16.66 -1.42 6.89
C VAL A 161 -17.55 -1.85 8.06
N LYS A 162 -18.33 -0.93 8.63
CA LYS A 162 -19.31 -1.13 9.72
C LYS A 162 -18.77 -1.92 10.92
N LEU A 163 -17.55 -1.63 11.35
CA LEU A 163 -16.91 -2.22 12.54
C LEU A 163 -16.49 -1.10 13.49
N SER A 164 -17.10 -1.02 14.67
CA SER A 164 -16.89 0.08 15.63
C SER A 164 -15.61 -0.06 16.48
N GLU A 165 -15.01 -1.24 16.47
CA GLU A 165 -13.83 -1.64 17.22
C GLU A 165 -12.50 -1.27 16.53
N LEU A 166 -12.56 -0.75 15.30
CA LEU A 166 -11.38 -0.36 14.52
C LEU A 166 -11.00 1.11 14.75
N TYR A 167 -9.71 1.39 14.55
CA TYR A 167 -9.25 2.76 14.30
C TYR A 167 -9.59 3.13 12.85
N TYR A 168 -9.96 4.38 12.62
CA TYR A 168 -10.20 4.88 11.27
C TYR A 168 -9.42 6.14 11.01
N ALA A 169 -8.62 6.11 9.96
CA ALA A 169 -7.87 7.23 9.40
C ALA A 169 -8.44 7.52 8.00
N GLY A 170 -9.32 8.51 7.91
CA GLY A 170 -9.89 8.97 6.65
C GLY A 170 -9.08 10.11 6.03
N SER A 171 -9.44 10.47 4.80
CA SER A 171 -8.87 11.62 4.07
C SER A 171 -7.35 11.51 3.94
N HIS A 172 -6.84 10.35 3.53
CA HIS A 172 -5.41 10.05 3.46
C HIS A 172 -4.69 10.18 4.82
N GLY A 173 -5.42 9.93 5.90
CA GLY A 173 -4.90 10.01 7.25
C GLY A 173 -5.07 11.35 7.95
N MET A 174 -5.70 12.36 7.33
CA MET A 174 -5.94 13.67 7.95
C MET A 174 -7.17 13.72 8.87
N ASP A 175 -7.96 12.65 8.97
CA ASP A 175 -9.06 12.54 9.94
C ASP A 175 -9.02 11.19 10.67
N ILE A 176 -8.27 11.13 11.76
CA ILE A 176 -8.06 9.90 12.55
C ILE A 176 -8.96 9.89 13.77
N LYS A 177 -9.60 8.75 14.04
CA LYS A 177 -10.35 8.50 15.28
C LYS A 177 -10.08 7.09 15.81
N ALA A 178 -9.87 6.97 17.12
CA ALA A 178 -9.93 5.69 17.81
C ALA A 178 -11.35 5.11 17.87
N PRO A 179 -11.48 3.79 18.06
CA PRO A 179 -12.77 3.17 18.38
C PRO A 179 -13.38 3.78 19.65
N ALA A 180 -14.69 3.98 19.66
CA ALA A 180 -15.40 4.54 20.81
C ALA A 180 -15.39 3.60 22.03
N ARG A 181 -15.27 2.30 21.79
CA ARG A 181 -15.13 1.24 22.80
C ARG A 181 -14.04 0.29 22.31
N GLY A 182 -12.82 0.47 22.79
CA GLY A 182 -11.67 -0.37 22.45
C GLY A 182 -11.18 -1.13 23.68
N ARG A 183 -10.60 -2.31 23.47
CA ARG A 183 -9.74 -2.91 24.49
C ARG A 183 -8.55 -1.97 24.69
N ASN A 184 -8.26 -1.62 25.94
CA ASN A 184 -7.07 -0.87 26.29
C ASN A 184 -5.85 -1.75 26.00
N TYR A 185 -5.27 -1.64 24.80
CA TYR A 185 -4.09 -2.42 24.42
C TYR A 185 -2.86 -2.05 25.26
N ARG A 186 -2.86 -0.88 25.94
CA ARG A 186 -2.04 -0.56 27.12
C ARG A 186 -2.80 0.33 28.12
N LYS A 187 -2.50 0.16 29.42
CA LYS A 187 -2.88 1.11 30.49
C LYS A 187 -2.02 2.36 30.34
N GLY A 188 -2.58 3.42 29.79
CA GLY A 188 -1.91 4.72 29.72
C GLY A 188 -2.56 5.61 28.68
N ASN A 189 -3.34 6.60 29.16
CA ASN A 189 -4.07 7.63 28.42
C ASN A 189 -5.38 7.17 27.76
N ASN A 190 -6.46 7.27 28.55
CA ASN A 190 -7.87 7.35 28.09
C ASN A 190 -8.16 8.66 27.31
N GLN A 191 -7.24 9.11 26.47
CA GLN A 191 -7.45 10.33 25.69
C GLN A 191 -8.17 9.94 24.40
N ALA A 192 -9.24 10.66 24.08
CA ALA A 192 -9.93 10.48 22.81
C ALA A 192 -8.94 10.76 21.67
N VAL A 193 -8.44 9.69 21.03
CA VAL A 193 -7.52 9.82 19.90
C VAL A 193 -8.29 10.43 18.74
N LEU A 194 -8.08 11.72 18.51
CA LEU A 194 -8.59 12.51 17.38
C LEU A 194 -7.42 13.29 16.79
N CYS A 195 -7.09 13.03 15.53
CA CYS A 195 -6.07 13.78 14.81
C CYS A 195 -6.66 14.41 13.56
N GLN A 196 -6.56 15.74 13.47
CA GLN A 196 -7.03 16.55 12.34
C GLN A 196 -6.02 17.65 12.02
N PRO A 197 -4.85 17.31 11.48
CA PRO A 197 -3.76 18.26 11.25
C PRO A 197 -4.13 19.37 10.26
N ALA A 198 -5.15 19.14 9.42
CA ALA A 198 -5.64 20.09 8.44
C ALA A 198 -6.95 20.80 8.85
N ARG A 199 -7.33 20.80 10.14
CA ARG A 199 -8.64 21.34 10.60
C ARG A 199 -8.92 22.76 10.12
N GLU A 200 -7.91 23.63 10.12
CA GLU A 200 -8.03 25.02 9.67
C GLU A 200 -8.41 25.18 8.19
N TYR A 201 -8.23 24.14 7.36
CA TYR A 201 -8.54 24.16 5.93
C TYR A 201 -10.01 23.89 5.61
N LEU A 202 -10.81 23.43 6.58
CA LEU A 202 -12.21 23.01 6.31
C LEU A 202 -13.04 24.10 5.61
N PRO A 203 -13.05 25.37 6.03
CA PRO A 203 -13.81 26.41 5.34
C PRO A 203 -13.38 26.59 3.88
N MET A 204 -12.08 26.55 3.61
CA MET A 204 -11.52 26.65 2.26
C MET A 204 -11.90 25.45 1.39
N ILE A 205 -11.84 24.23 1.95
CA ILE A 205 -12.23 23.01 1.24
C ILE A 205 -13.71 23.06 0.85
N ASP A 206 -14.59 23.51 1.75
CA ASP A 206 -16.02 23.63 1.45
C ASP A 206 -16.31 24.68 0.37
N GLU A 207 -15.57 25.79 0.35
CA GLU A 207 -15.64 26.80 -0.72
C GLU A 207 -15.20 26.24 -2.07
N VAL A 208 -14.04 25.58 -2.10
CA VAL A 208 -13.47 24.97 -3.31
C VAL A 208 -14.39 23.87 -3.84
N TYR A 209 -14.99 23.08 -2.94
CA TYR A 209 -15.96 22.05 -3.31
C TYR A 209 -17.14 22.64 -4.09
N LYS A 210 -17.77 23.70 -3.57
CA LYS A 210 -18.88 24.39 -4.25
C LYS A 210 -18.45 24.92 -5.62
N SER A 211 -17.25 25.52 -5.70
CA SER A 211 -16.72 26.03 -6.96
C SER A 211 -16.43 24.91 -7.98
N LEU A 212 -15.90 23.77 -7.53
CA LEU A 212 -15.64 22.62 -8.41
C LEU A 212 -16.94 22.03 -8.94
N VAL A 213 -17.93 21.80 -8.06
CA VAL A 213 -19.25 21.27 -8.44
C VAL A 213 -19.88 22.12 -9.55
N GLU A 214 -19.89 23.45 -9.38
CA GLU A 214 -20.46 24.35 -10.38
C GLU A 214 -19.66 24.32 -11.69
N LYS A 215 -18.32 24.38 -11.62
CA LYS A 215 -17.46 24.43 -12.80
C LYS A 215 -17.43 23.14 -13.61
N THR A 216 -17.66 21.99 -12.98
CA THR A 216 -17.66 20.69 -13.67
C THR A 216 -19.07 20.22 -14.05
N LYS A 217 -20.12 20.97 -13.70
CA LYS A 217 -21.53 20.58 -13.91
C LYS A 217 -21.87 20.29 -15.38
N SER A 218 -21.25 21.01 -16.31
CA SER A 218 -21.46 20.86 -17.77
C SER A 218 -20.69 19.69 -18.38
N ILE A 219 -19.95 18.90 -17.60
CA ILE A 219 -19.11 17.79 -18.07
C ILE A 219 -19.74 16.44 -17.67
N PRO A 220 -20.61 15.83 -18.51
CA PRO A 220 -21.11 14.48 -18.34
C PRO A 220 -20.06 13.48 -17.86
N GLY A 221 -20.42 12.76 -16.80
CA GLY A 221 -19.57 11.74 -16.16
C GLY A 221 -18.62 12.27 -15.09
N ALA A 222 -18.40 13.58 -14.99
CA ALA A 222 -17.57 14.16 -13.94
C ALA A 222 -18.34 14.17 -12.62
N LYS A 223 -17.69 13.75 -11.53
CA LYS A 223 -18.28 13.74 -10.19
C LYS A 223 -17.30 14.33 -9.19
N VAL A 224 -17.72 15.36 -8.46
CA VAL A 224 -16.95 15.94 -7.37
C VAL A 224 -17.42 15.35 -6.05
N GLU A 225 -16.49 14.82 -5.26
CA GLU A 225 -16.73 14.21 -3.96
C GLU A 225 -15.97 14.99 -2.88
N ASN A 226 -16.66 15.32 -1.78
CA ASN A 226 -16.05 15.93 -0.61
C ASN A 226 -15.65 14.85 0.41
N ASN A 227 -14.36 14.56 0.49
CA ASN A 227 -13.75 13.64 1.45
C ASN A 227 -13.24 14.37 2.71
N LYS A 228 -13.85 15.50 3.08
CA LYS A 228 -13.57 16.36 4.25
C LYS A 228 -12.24 17.13 4.21
N PHE A 229 -11.10 16.44 4.13
CA PHE A 229 -9.77 17.07 3.94
C PHE A 229 -9.18 16.79 2.56
N CYS A 230 -9.99 16.24 1.66
CA CYS A 230 -9.61 15.97 0.28
C CYS A 230 -10.86 16.15 -0.59
N LEU A 231 -10.72 16.76 -1.77
CA LEU A 231 -11.76 16.78 -2.78
C LEU A 231 -11.32 15.90 -3.94
N SER A 232 -12.21 15.03 -4.40
CA SER A 232 -11.93 14.11 -5.48
C SER A 232 -12.81 14.44 -6.68
N VAL A 233 -12.20 14.75 -7.82
CA VAL A 233 -12.88 14.93 -9.10
C VAL A 233 -12.66 13.68 -9.92
N HIS A 234 -13.68 12.82 -9.94
CA HIS A 234 -13.67 11.56 -10.67
C HIS A 234 -13.92 11.81 -12.15
N PHE A 235 -13.05 11.27 -13.00
CA PHE A 235 -13.14 11.43 -14.46
C PHE A 235 -13.22 10.10 -15.21
N ARG A 236 -13.40 8.99 -14.48
CA ARG A 236 -13.50 7.65 -15.05
C ARG A 236 -14.63 7.47 -16.05
N ARG A 237 -15.76 8.14 -15.83
CA ARG A 237 -16.96 8.10 -16.69
C ARG A 237 -17.02 9.28 -17.67
N VAL A 238 -15.99 10.12 -17.70
CA VAL A 238 -15.90 11.26 -18.61
C VAL A 238 -15.28 10.79 -19.93
N ASP A 239 -15.89 11.17 -21.04
CA ASP A 239 -15.32 10.95 -22.38
C ASP A 239 -13.90 11.55 -22.45
N GLU A 240 -12.93 10.77 -22.94
CA GLU A 240 -11.52 11.16 -23.00
C GLU A 240 -11.31 12.48 -23.75
N LYS A 241 -12.14 12.79 -24.76
CA LYS A 241 -12.09 14.06 -25.50
C LYS A 241 -12.32 15.29 -24.62
N ARG A 242 -12.96 15.10 -23.45
CA ARG A 242 -13.29 16.15 -22.49
C ARG A 242 -12.37 16.19 -21.28
N TRP A 243 -11.35 15.32 -21.22
CA TRP A 243 -10.40 15.32 -20.11
C TRP A 243 -9.62 16.63 -20.03
N THR A 244 -9.24 17.22 -21.18
CA THR A 244 -8.58 18.53 -21.23
C THR A 244 -9.45 19.63 -20.64
N GLU A 245 -10.72 19.69 -21.07
CA GLU A 245 -11.70 20.65 -20.57
C GLU A 245 -11.87 20.52 -19.05
N LEU A 246 -12.02 19.29 -18.54
CA LEU A 246 -12.15 19.04 -17.11
C LEU A 246 -10.89 19.47 -16.33
N ALA A 247 -9.71 19.08 -16.82
CA ALA A 247 -8.43 19.41 -16.20
C ALA A 247 -8.24 20.94 -16.12
N GLU A 248 -8.63 21.67 -17.17
CA GLU A 248 -8.64 23.13 -17.19
C GLU A 248 -9.56 23.72 -16.13
N GLN A 249 -10.82 23.26 -16.05
CA GLN A 249 -11.76 23.76 -15.03
C GLN A 249 -11.25 23.51 -13.61
N VAL A 250 -10.72 22.32 -13.32
CA VAL A 250 -10.16 21.99 -12.00
C VAL A 250 -8.93 22.85 -11.68
N LYS A 251 -8.05 23.08 -12.67
CA LYS A 251 -6.86 23.91 -12.50
C LYS A 251 -7.20 25.39 -12.30
N LEU A 252 -8.21 25.91 -13.01
CA LEU A 252 -8.69 27.27 -12.84
C LEU A 252 -9.23 27.53 -11.42
N VAL A 253 -9.93 26.56 -10.83
CA VAL A 253 -10.38 26.66 -9.44
C VAL A 253 -9.19 26.60 -8.49
N THR A 254 -8.34 25.58 -8.62
CA THR A 254 -7.22 25.34 -7.68
C THR A 254 -6.14 26.42 -7.72
N LYS A 255 -5.94 27.11 -8.86
CA LYS A 255 -4.97 28.23 -8.98
C LYS A 255 -5.25 29.38 -8.00
N LYS A 256 -6.51 29.56 -7.57
CA LYS A 256 -6.89 30.58 -6.59
C LYS A 256 -6.50 30.23 -5.15
N TYR A 257 -6.12 28.97 -4.90
CA TYR A 257 -5.86 28.44 -3.56
C TYR A 257 -4.46 27.80 -3.50
N PRO A 258 -3.38 28.59 -3.39
CA PRO A 258 -2.00 28.08 -3.40
C PRO A 258 -1.67 27.19 -2.19
N ARG A 259 -2.48 27.26 -1.13
CA ARG A 259 -2.39 26.38 0.05
C ARG A 259 -2.99 24.98 -0.19
N LEU A 260 -3.51 24.71 -1.38
CA LEU A 260 -3.97 23.39 -1.80
C LEU A 260 -3.06 22.83 -2.89
N ARG A 261 -2.93 21.51 -2.93
CA ARG A 261 -2.18 20.78 -3.93
C ARG A 261 -3.12 19.90 -4.73
N LEU A 262 -3.02 20.02 -6.05
CA LEU A 262 -3.63 19.09 -7.01
C LEU A 262 -2.69 17.90 -7.22
N THR A 263 -3.17 16.70 -6.90
CA THR A 263 -2.51 15.44 -7.20
C THR A 263 -3.44 14.56 -8.04
N GLN A 264 -2.89 13.49 -8.59
CA GLN A 264 -3.65 12.57 -9.41
C GLN A 264 -3.55 11.15 -8.85
N GLY A 265 -4.69 10.47 -8.82
CA GLY A 265 -4.82 9.03 -8.55
C GLY A 265 -5.38 8.28 -9.76
N ARG A 266 -5.90 7.07 -9.54
CA ARG A 266 -6.43 6.21 -10.62
C ARG A 266 -7.76 6.74 -11.17
N LYS A 267 -7.70 7.49 -12.28
CA LYS A 267 -8.85 8.16 -12.91
C LYS A 267 -9.59 9.14 -11.98
N VAL A 268 -8.83 9.81 -11.11
CA VAL A 268 -9.32 10.83 -10.17
C VAL A 268 -8.28 11.94 -10.00
N LEU A 269 -8.74 13.18 -9.94
CA LEU A 269 -7.95 14.35 -9.53
C LEU A 269 -8.25 14.64 -8.06
N GLU A 270 -7.23 14.76 -7.24
CA GLU A 270 -7.35 14.99 -5.80
C GLU A 270 -6.82 16.36 -5.42
N ILE A 271 -7.63 17.14 -4.70
CA ILE A 271 -7.26 18.44 -4.17
C ILE A 271 -7.18 18.32 -2.66
N ARG A 272 -5.99 18.52 -2.09
CA ARG A 272 -5.72 18.37 -0.65
C ARG A 272 -4.94 19.55 -0.08
N PRO A 273 -5.07 19.85 1.23
CA PRO A 273 -4.20 20.80 1.92
C PRO A 273 -2.71 20.55 1.65
N SER A 274 -1.97 21.60 1.37
CA SER A 274 -0.51 21.57 1.15
C SER A 274 0.24 21.50 2.48
N ILE A 275 -0.05 20.46 3.27
CA ILE A 275 0.65 20.15 4.51
C ILE A 275 1.52 18.90 4.32
N LYS A 276 2.58 18.77 5.13
CA LYS A 276 3.42 17.57 5.17
C LYS A 276 2.72 16.49 5.99
N TRP A 277 1.68 15.90 5.41
CA TRP A 277 0.92 14.79 5.99
C TRP A 277 0.52 13.76 4.93
N ASP A 278 0.75 12.50 5.22
CA ASP A 278 0.44 11.35 4.38
C ASP A 278 0.02 10.11 5.20
N LYS A 279 -0.21 8.97 4.53
CA LYS A 279 -0.58 7.71 5.19
C LYS A 279 0.55 7.17 6.09
N GLY A 280 1.81 7.51 5.80
CA GLY A 280 2.95 7.21 6.65
C GLY A 280 2.89 7.99 7.98
N ASN A 281 2.57 9.28 7.93
CA ASN A 281 2.35 10.06 9.15
C ASN A 281 1.16 9.53 9.98
N ALA A 282 0.10 9.07 9.32
CA ALA A 282 -1.02 8.44 10.01
C ALA A 282 -0.64 7.13 10.70
N LEU A 283 0.19 6.30 10.07
CA LEU A 283 0.76 5.09 10.66
C LEU A 283 1.58 5.43 11.91
N GLU A 284 2.48 6.41 11.84
CA GLU A 284 3.30 6.84 12.97
C GLU A 284 2.45 7.34 14.13
N PHE A 285 1.49 8.22 13.85
CA PHE A 285 0.57 8.77 14.86
C PHE A 285 -0.24 7.66 15.54
N LEU A 286 -0.72 6.67 14.79
CA LEU A 286 -1.47 5.54 15.35
C LEU A 286 -0.58 4.63 16.20
N LEU A 287 0.66 4.37 15.79
CA LEU A 287 1.61 3.62 16.61
C LEU A 287 1.96 4.38 17.90
N GLU A 288 2.17 5.69 17.83
CA GLU A 288 2.37 6.55 18.99
C GLU A 288 1.16 6.50 19.94
N SER A 289 -0.05 6.63 19.40
CA SER A 289 -1.31 6.56 20.16
C SER A 289 -1.52 5.20 20.85
N LEU A 290 -0.95 4.13 20.30
CA LEU A 290 -0.96 2.78 20.89
C LEU A 290 0.19 2.55 21.88
N GLY A 291 1.07 3.53 22.09
CA GLY A 291 2.22 3.44 22.99
C GLY A 291 3.43 2.73 22.36
N TYR A 292 3.57 2.79 21.03
CA TYR A 292 4.63 2.14 20.25
C TYR A 292 5.47 3.11 19.39
N ALA A 293 5.47 4.42 19.70
CA ALA A 293 6.21 5.43 18.93
C ALA A 293 7.64 5.00 18.58
N ASN A 294 8.41 4.56 19.59
CA ASN A 294 9.81 4.14 19.48
C ASN A 294 10.06 2.74 20.07
N SER A 295 9.04 1.88 20.11
CA SER A 295 9.14 0.55 20.73
C SER A 295 9.62 -0.49 19.73
N ASN A 296 10.58 -1.33 20.11
CA ASN A 296 10.98 -2.52 19.36
C ASN A 296 10.06 -3.73 19.59
N ASP A 297 9.06 -3.59 20.48
CA ASP A 297 8.12 -4.64 20.88
C ASP A 297 6.86 -4.65 20.00
N VAL A 298 6.90 -4.04 18.82
CA VAL A 298 5.77 -4.01 17.88
C VAL A 298 6.19 -4.56 16.51
N LEU A 299 5.25 -5.19 15.80
CA LEU A 299 5.41 -5.51 14.39
C LEU A 299 4.21 -4.89 13.65
N PRO A 300 4.35 -3.67 13.12
CA PRO A 300 3.32 -3.09 12.28
C PRO A 300 3.29 -3.80 10.92
N ILE A 301 2.11 -4.27 10.53
CA ILE A 301 1.84 -4.84 9.21
C ILE A 301 0.92 -3.87 8.48
N TYR A 302 1.36 -3.32 7.35
CA TYR A 302 0.54 -2.45 6.52
C TYR A 302 0.24 -3.13 5.19
N ILE A 303 -1.04 -3.19 4.79
CA ILE A 303 -1.49 -3.78 3.53
C ILE A 303 -2.18 -2.69 2.70
N GLY A 304 -1.73 -2.48 1.46
CA GLY A 304 -2.27 -1.46 0.57
C GLY A 304 -1.96 -1.70 -0.91
N ASP A 305 -2.70 -1.06 -1.82
CA ASP A 305 -2.63 -1.35 -3.26
C ASP A 305 -2.09 -0.19 -4.12
N ASP A 306 -2.11 1.04 -3.61
CA ASP A 306 -1.92 2.25 -4.41
C ASP A 306 -0.72 3.11 -3.97
N ARG A 307 -0.37 4.09 -4.80
CA ARG A 307 0.80 4.94 -4.61
C ARG A 307 0.82 5.64 -3.25
N THR A 308 -0.34 5.96 -2.66
CA THR A 308 -0.38 6.61 -1.34
C THR A 308 0.01 5.68 -0.19
N ASP A 309 -0.03 4.36 -0.40
CA ASP A 309 0.41 3.38 0.60
C ASP A 309 1.94 3.24 0.63
N GLU A 310 2.63 3.65 -0.44
CA GLU A 310 4.10 3.74 -0.46
C GLU A 310 4.65 4.65 0.63
N ASP A 311 3.91 5.71 1.00
CA ASP A 311 4.28 6.58 2.11
C ASP A 311 4.37 5.77 3.42
N ALA A 312 3.42 4.86 3.67
CA ALA A 312 3.44 3.97 4.83
C ALA A 312 4.52 2.89 4.72
N PHE A 313 4.68 2.25 3.55
CA PHE A 313 5.72 1.25 3.33
C PHE A 313 7.12 1.81 3.54
N LYS A 314 7.36 3.05 3.08
CA LYS A 314 8.64 3.75 3.27
C LYS A 314 8.93 4.00 4.74
N ILE A 315 7.94 4.39 5.54
CA ILE A 315 8.11 4.52 6.99
C ILE A 315 8.52 3.18 7.61
N LEU A 316 7.83 2.09 7.28
CA LEU A 316 8.15 0.75 7.80
C LEU A 316 9.56 0.30 7.42
N ARG A 317 9.96 0.51 6.17
CA ARG A 317 11.31 0.20 5.68
C ARG A 317 12.37 1.03 6.41
N ASN A 318 12.16 2.34 6.56
CA ASN A 318 13.11 3.23 7.23
C ASN A 318 13.27 2.91 8.72
N ARG A 319 12.19 2.46 9.37
CA ARG A 319 12.22 2.01 10.77
C ARG A 319 12.97 0.69 10.94
N GLY A 320 13.16 -0.09 9.87
CA GLY A 320 13.70 -1.45 9.95
C GLY A 320 12.81 -2.41 10.75
N GLN A 321 11.54 -2.06 10.95
CA GLN A 321 10.61 -2.75 11.83
C GLN A 321 9.20 -2.74 11.22
N GLY A 322 8.57 -3.91 11.18
CA GLY A 322 7.29 -4.11 10.50
C GLY A 322 7.47 -4.56 9.06
N CYS A 323 6.36 -4.75 8.36
CA CYS A 323 6.37 -5.10 6.96
C CYS A 323 5.22 -4.42 6.19
N GLY A 324 5.56 -3.87 5.03
CA GLY A 324 4.59 -3.45 4.03
C GLY A 324 4.25 -4.61 3.10
N ILE A 325 2.98 -4.75 2.74
CA ILE A 325 2.46 -5.75 1.82
C ILE A 325 1.70 -5.02 0.70
N LEU A 326 2.23 -5.07 -0.52
CA LEU A 326 1.58 -4.48 -1.68
C LEU A 326 0.50 -5.44 -2.24
N VAL A 327 -0.71 -4.94 -2.49
CA VAL A 327 -1.76 -5.67 -3.20
C VAL A 327 -1.69 -5.32 -4.69
N SER A 328 -1.25 -6.26 -5.53
CA SER A 328 -1.15 -6.05 -6.97
C SER A 328 -1.01 -7.35 -7.75
N LYS A 329 -1.77 -7.49 -8.84
CA LYS A 329 -1.65 -8.59 -9.82
C LYS A 329 -0.44 -8.46 -10.74
N SER A 330 0.13 -7.26 -10.83
CA SER A 330 1.24 -6.94 -11.71
C SER A 330 2.40 -6.35 -10.91
N PRO A 331 3.65 -6.55 -11.35
CA PRO A 331 4.80 -5.86 -10.78
C PRO A 331 4.60 -4.35 -10.74
N LYS A 332 5.00 -3.74 -9.61
CA LYS A 332 5.05 -2.28 -9.43
C LYS A 332 6.30 -1.94 -8.63
N GLU A 333 6.90 -0.79 -8.90
CA GLU A 333 7.91 -0.25 -8.01
C GLU A 333 7.28 -0.01 -6.64
N THR A 334 7.89 -0.55 -5.59
CA THR A 334 7.32 -0.51 -4.24
C THR A 334 8.39 -0.62 -3.15
N ASN A 335 8.12 0.03 -2.02
CA ASN A 335 8.89 -0.11 -0.78
C ASN A 335 8.40 -1.30 0.06
N ALA A 336 7.27 -1.93 -0.29
CA ALA A 336 6.75 -3.09 0.40
C ALA A 336 7.78 -4.24 0.41
N SER A 337 7.76 -5.04 1.49
CA SER A 337 8.63 -6.21 1.64
C SER A 337 8.02 -7.45 1.00
N TYR A 338 6.68 -7.49 0.92
CA TYR A 338 5.93 -8.63 0.41
C TYR A 338 4.83 -8.15 -0.54
N SER A 339 4.23 -9.09 -1.25
CA SER A 339 3.08 -8.84 -2.10
C SER A 339 1.93 -9.81 -1.82
N LEU A 340 0.73 -9.39 -2.20
CA LEU A 340 -0.47 -10.20 -2.36
C LEU A 340 -1.10 -9.81 -3.70
N GLN A 341 -1.79 -10.73 -4.36
CA GLN A 341 -2.28 -10.50 -5.73
C GLN A 341 -3.55 -9.64 -5.76
N GLU A 342 -4.47 -9.88 -4.83
CA GLU A 342 -5.81 -9.28 -4.84
C GLU A 342 -6.48 -9.32 -3.46
N PRO A 343 -7.63 -8.63 -3.26
CA PRO A 343 -8.34 -8.61 -1.99
C PRO A 343 -8.63 -9.99 -1.39
N LEU A 344 -8.83 -11.02 -2.21
CA LEU A 344 -9.06 -12.38 -1.72
C LEU A 344 -7.86 -12.92 -0.93
N GLU A 345 -6.64 -12.69 -1.40
CA GLU A 345 -5.44 -13.12 -0.68
C GLU A 345 -5.20 -12.30 0.60
N VAL A 346 -5.63 -11.04 0.62
CA VAL A 346 -5.65 -10.23 1.85
C VAL A 346 -6.53 -10.90 2.91
N MET A 347 -7.72 -11.37 2.53
CA MET A 347 -8.61 -12.09 3.44
C MET A 347 -7.96 -13.35 3.99
N TYR A 348 -7.33 -14.16 3.14
CA TYR A 348 -6.63 -15.38 3.58
C TYR A 348 -5.48 -15.06 4.53
N PHE A 349 -4.69 -14.03 4.24
CA PHE A 349 -3.60 -13.59 5.12
C PHE A 349 -4.11 -13.17 6.50
N LEU A 350 -5.22 -12.41 6.55
CA LEU A 350 -5.85 -12.02 7.82
C LEU A 350 -6.36 -13.22 8.62
N ASN A 351 -6.98 -14.20 7.95
CA ASN A 351 -7.45 -15.42 8.61
C ASN A 351 -6.28 -16.24 9.18
N LEU A 352 -5.18 -16.37 8.44
CA LEU A 352 -3.97 -17.04 8.95
C LEU A 352 -3.40 -16.35 10.19
N LEU A 353 -3.37 -15.00 10.24
CA LEU A 353 -2.95 -14.25 11.44
C LEU A 353 -3.83 -14.61 12.66
N VAL A 354 -5.14 -14.69 12.46
CA VAL A 354 -6.11 -15.03 13.50
C VAL A 354 -5.93 -16.46 13.98
N GLU A 355 -5.83 -17.42 13.07
CA GLU A 355 -5.61 -18.84 13.36
C GLU A 355 -4.31 -19.06 14.12
N GLY A 356 -3.21 -18.48 13.65
CA GLY A 356 -1.91 -18.55 14.33
C GLY A 356 -1.99 -18.01 15.77
N LYS A 357 -2.73 -16.92 15.99
CA LYS A 357 -2.93 -16.38 17.34
C LYS A 357 -3.78 -17.31 18.21
N ARG A 358 -4.89 -17.85 17.70
CA ARG A 358 -5.77 -18.79 18.41
C ARG A 358 -4.99 -20.02 18.88
N SER A 359 -4.23 -20.64 18.00
CA SER A 359 -3.38 -21.81 18.31
C SER A 359 -2.34 -21.48 19.39
N SER A 360 -1.70 -20.30 19.32
CA SER A 360 -0.72 -19.88 20.34
C SER A 360 -1.34 -19.69 21.74
N LEU A 361 -2.60 -19.25 21.80
CA LEU A 361 -3.32 -19.06 23.05
C LEU A 361 -3.75 -20.41 23.64
N GLN A 362 -4.29 -21.32 22.82
CA GLN A 362 -4.68 -22.66 23.25
C GLN A 362 -3.49 -23.45 23.83
N GLN A 363 -2.32 -23.41 23.19
CA GLN A 363 -1.11 -24.05 23.72
C GLN A 363 -0.65 -23.45 25.05
N ARG A 364 -0.87 -22.15 25.29
CA ARG A 364 -0.58 -21.52 26.59
C ARG A 364 -1.55 -21.96 27.69
N PHE A 365 -2.81 -22.23 27.36
CA PHE A 365 -3.80 -22.75 28.30
C PHE A 365 -3.56 -24.22 28.63
N GLN A 366 -3.05 -25.02 27.70
CA GLN A 366 -2.73 -26.44 27.95
C GLN A 366 -1.41 -26.65 28.72
N ARG A 367 -0.54 -25.63 28.80
CA ARG A 367 0.74 -25.68 29.54
C ARG A 367 0.67 -25.08 30.95
N LYS A 368 -0.49 -24.52 31.31
CA LYS A 368 -0.81 -24.07 32.67
C LYS A 368 -1.74 -25.07 33.30
#